data_AF-A0A2E2KZK8-F1
#
_entry.id   AF-A0A2E2KZK8-F1
#
_cell.length_a   1.000
_cell.length_b   1.000
_cell.length_c   1.000
_cell.angle_alpha   90.00
_cell.angle_beta   90.00
_cell.angle_gamma   90.00
#
_symmetry.space_group_name_H-M   'P 1'
#
loop_
_entity.id
_entity.type
_entity.pdbx_description
1 polymer ?
#
loop_
_entity_poly.entity_id
_entity_poly.type
_entity_poly.pdbx_seq_one_letter_code
_entity_poly.pdbx_strand_id
1 'polypeptide(L)'
;MFQHNPKDPEFHMAFPPPASQPPIQKLKRKPDFWYFWREFETCRRIYGLRRSAMSSVLGDGALRLAATSAMRLDNIVFKRKLADSPVRKPLFIIGHPRSGTTFFHNLLVGTDEMVGFKTWQLFWPALVGRRLIRRVVRARKRFGTTEILPGATGHQMDLDTFEEEEFLFWLRYATPLNTTSLLGMDDVEYPEIENPDQLHEADHRNLLDYLDGCFRRQICDSGKSQVVAQMHFSTMRLRSLLSYYPDARFIYLVRDPLRTVPSYMTLMLNALDNRRGLDVVSTEDIDRLKARRYKRTLGLYRYFHDLDVAGVLPWDRVMVLRYDDLVGDVRATMDRVREFSGIEFSPELEAHIDDAASSQSSYRRGHKVMDLEQLGISKSRILRDFSFVYDRYGIKPAA
;
A
#
# COMPACT_ATOMS: atom_id res chain seq x y z
N MET A 1 6.26 14.72 25.45
CA MET A 1 6.19 13.30 25.01
C MET A 1 4.70 12.96 24.87
N PHE A 2 4.10 13.28 23.72
CA PHE A 2 2.67 13.02 23.48
C PHE A 2 2.50 11.54 23.15
N GLN A 3 2.31 10.71 24.18
CA GLN A 3 1.81 9.36 23.98
C GLN A 3 0.33 9.49 23.62
N HIS A 4 -0.04 9.18 22.37
CA HIS A 4 -1.44 9.03 22.02
C HIS A 4 -2.01 7.92 22.90
N ASN A 5 -2.93 8.28 23.80
CA ASN A 5 -3.59 7.32 24.66
C ASN A 5 -4.61 6.59 23.78
N PRO A 6 -4.46 5.29 23.48
CA PRO A 6 -5.44 4.55 22.69
C PRO A 6 -6.83 4.46 23.37
N LYS A 7 -7.00 5.04 24.57
CA LYS A 7 -8.28 5.21 25.28
C LYS A 7 -8.85 6.63 25.22
N ASP A 8 -8.22 7.58 24.53
CA ASP A 8 -8.79 8.91 24.35
C ASP A 8 -10.12 8.76 23.56
N PRO A 9 -11.30 9.08 24.13
CA PRO A 9 -12.58 8.78 23.50
C PRO A 9 -12.79 9.54 22.19
N GLU A 10 -12.05 10.64 21.99
CA GLU A 10 -12.27 11.61 20.93
C GLU A 10 -11.07 11.67 19.98
N PHE A 11 -11.01 10.72 19.03
CA PHE A 11 -10.15 10.90 17.86
C PHE A 11 -10.75 11.97 16.97
N HIS A 12 -10.22 13.19 17.03
CA HIS A 12 -10.59 14.28 16.14
C HIS A 12 -9.62 14.38 14.97
N MET A 13 -10.14 14.33 13.75
CA MET A 13 -9.30 14.52 12.56
C MET A 13 -8.86 15.99 12.48
N ALA A 14 -7.59 16.25 12.79
CA ALA A 14 -7.07 17.60 13.01
C ALA A 14 -6.83 18.41 11.71
N PHE A 15 -6.85 17.74 10.56
CA PHE A 15 -6.61 18.35 9.25
C PHE A 15 -7.93 18.50 8.50
N PRO A 16 -8.23 19.60 7.77
CA PRO A 16 -9.46 19.77 7.01
C PRO A 16 -9.47 18.91 5.73
N PRO A 17 -10.65 18.57 5.16
CA PRO A 17 -10.76 17.78 3.94
C PRO A 17 -10.26 18.56 2.70
N PRO A 18 -9.74 17.87 1.66
CA PRO A 18 -9.32 18.51 0.41
C PRO A 18 -10.52 18.96 -0.44
N ALA A 19 -10.31 19.97 -1.30
CA ALA A 19 -11.35 20.54 -2.15
C ALA A 19 -11.93 19.56 -3.21
N SER A 20 -11.16 18.59 -3.72
CA SER A 20 -11.66 17.55 -4.63
C SER A 20 -12.60 16.54 -3.98
N GLN A 21 -12.62 16.47 -2.66
CA GLN A 21 -13.55 15.61 -1.96
C GLN A 21 -14.82 16.39 -1.62
N PRO A 22 -16.01 15.80 -1.84
CA PRO A 22 -17.25 16.39 -1.33
C PRO A 22 -17.15 16.59 0.20
N PRO A 23 -17.97 17.49 0.79
CA PRO A 23 -18.00 17.73 2.23
C PRO A 23 -18.05 16.41 2.99
N ILE A 24 -17.33 16.27 4.11
CA ILE A 24 -17.11 15.00 4.85
C ILE A 24 -18.37 14.14 4.80
N GLN A 25 -18.40 13.23 3.83
CA GLN A 25 -19.46 12.25 3.71
C GLN A 25 -19.10 11.24 4.76
N LYS A 26 -19.73 11.24 5.93
CA LYS A 26 -19.41 10.29 7.00
C LYS A 26 -19.70 8.86 6.50
N LEU A 27 -18.78 8.28 5.75
CA LEU A 27 -18.94 6.99 5.09
C LEU A 27 -18.89 5.91 6.16
N LYS A 28 -19.79 4.95 6.08
CA LYS A 28 -19.86 3.86 7.05
C LYS A 28 -19.40 2.57 6.42
N ARG A 29 -18.47 1.88 7.08
CA ARG A 29 -18.02 0.57 6.62
C ARG A 29 -19.07 -0.50 6.88
N LYS A 30 -19.15 -1.45 5.95
CA LYS A 30 -19.88 -2.70 6.17
C LYS A 30 -18.98 -3.70 6.92
N PRO A 31 -19.54 -4.72 7.58
CA PRO A 31 -18.73 -5.78 8.18
C PRO A 31 -17.92 -6.53 7.10
N ASP A 32 -16.72 -7.01 7.45
CA ASP A 32 -15.83 -7.70 6.50
C ASP A 32 -16.48 -8.89 5.77
N PHE A 33 -17.40 -9.60 6.42
CA PHE A 33 -18.16 -10.69 5.81
C PHE A 33 -19.03 -10.23 4.63
N TRP A 34 -19.55 -9.00 4.67
CA TRP A 34 -20.35 -8.44 3.58
C TRP A 34 -19.49 -8.23 2.33
N TYR A 35 -18.28 -7.69 2.47
CA TYR A 35 -17.35 -7.54 1.34
C TYR A 35 -16.90 -8.90 0.78
N PHE A 36 -16.64 -9.87 1.65
CA PHE A 36 -16.37 -11.25 1.23
C PHE A 36 -17.52 -11.84 0.41
N TRP A 37 -18.76 -11.64 0.84
CA TRP A 37 -19.93 -12.10 0.10
C TRP A 37 -20.02 -11.43 -1.28
N ARG A 38 -19.74 -10.13 -1.38
CA ARG A 38 -19.68 -9.41 -2.66
C ARG A 38 -18.56 -9.91 -3.57
N GLU A 39 -17.35 -10.18 -3.05
CA GLU A 39 -16.29 -10.81 -3.83
C GLU A 39 -16.69 -12.20 -4.32
N PHE A 40 -17.36 -13.00 -3.47
CA PHE A 40 -17.84 -14.33 -3.84
C PHE A 40 -18.90 -14.27 -4.94
N GLU A 41 -19.92 -13.44 -4.82
CA GLU A 41 -20.96 -13.28 -5.85
C GLU A 41 -20.38 -12.73 -7.15
N THR A 42 -19.48 -11.75 -7.08
CA THR A 42 -18.81 -11.22 -8.27
C THR A 42 -17.97 -12.30 -8.96
N CYS A 43 -17.25 -13.10 -8.18
CA CYS A 43 -16.48 -14.21 -8.70
C CYS A 43 -17.37 -15.28 -9.34
N ARG A 44 -18.50 -15.62 -8.71
CA ARG A 44 -19.47 -16.59 -9.23
C ARG A 44 -20.12 -16.09 -10.52
N ARG A 45 -20.42 -14.79 -10.62
CA ARG A 45 -20.98 -14.14 -11.82
C ARG A 45 -20.01 -14.21 -13.00
N ILE A 46 -18.74 -13.88 -12.76
CA ILE A 46 -17.73 -13.76 -13.83
C ILE A 46 -17.14 -15.12 -14.22
N TYR A 47 -16.79 -15.95 -13.22
CA TYR A 47 -16.05 -17.19 -13.41
C TYR A 47 -16.92 -18.45 -13.24
N GLY A 48 -18.22 -18.31 -12.98
CA GLY A 48 -19.10 -19.44 -12.68
C GLY A 48 -18.64 -20.20 -11.44
N LEU A 49 -18.71 -21.53 -11.49
CA LEU A 49 -18.22 -22.43 -10.43
C LEU A 49 -16.84 -23.03 -10.76
N ARG A 50 -16.01 -22.34 -11.58
CA ARG A 50 -14.64 -22.79 -11.87
C ARG A 50 -13.89 -23.01 -10.55
N ARG A 51 -13.39 -24.24 -10.35
CA ARG A 51 -12.78 -24.67 -9.09
C ARG A 51 -11.64 -23.75 -8.65
N SER A 52 -10.77 -23.33 -9.56
CA SER A 52 -9.63 -22.44 -9.27
C SER A 52 -10.06 -21.04 -8.80
N ALA A 53 -11.06 -20.44 -9.44
CA ALA A 53 -11.55 -19.11 -9.07
C ALA A 53 -12.28 -19.15 -7.72
N MET A 54 -13.15 -20.15 -7.51
CA MET A 54 -13.88 -20.34 -6.26
C MET A 54 -12.93 -20.66 -5.09
N SER A 55 -11.96 -21.57 -5.29
CA SER A 55 -10.99 -21.91 -4.24
C SER A 55 -10.11 -20.71 -3.86
N SER A 56 -9.77 -19.84 -4.82
CA SER A 56 -9.04 -18.60 -4.53
C SER A 56 -9.81 -17.67 -3.60
N VAL A 57 -11.09 -17.41 -3.88
CA VAL A 57 -11.92 -16.51 -3.05
C VAL A 57 -12.20 -17.10 -1.67
N LEU A 58 -12.54 -18.40 -1.61
CA LEU A 58 -12.73 -19.09 -0.34
C LEU A 58 -11.44 -19.12 0.49
N GLY A 59 -10.29 -19.33 -0.17
CA GLY A 59 -8.97 -19.28 0.46
C GLY A 59 -8.64 -17.89 1.03
N ASP A 60 -8.94 -16.82 0.29
CA ASP A 60 -8.79 -15.45 0.77
C ASP A 60 -9.67 -15.20 2.01
N GLY A 61 -10.93 -15.63 1.98
CA GLY A 61 -11.85 -15.55 3.11
C GLY A 61 -11.34 -16.31 4.34
N ALA A 62 -10.88 -17.55 4.15
CA ALA A 62 -10.32 -18.39 5.21
C ALA A 62 -9.05 -17.76 5.82
N LEU A 63 -8.15 -17.22 4.98
CA LEU A 63 -6.95 -16.53 5.42
C LEU A 63 -7.28 -15.30 6.28
N ARG A 64 -8.21 -14.46 5.83
CA ARG A 64 -8.67 -13.27 6.58
C ARG A 64 -9.23 -13.65 7.95
N LEU A 65 -10.09 -14.67 7.99
CA LEU A 65 -10.71 -15.17 9.21
C LEU A 65 -9.65 -15.72 10.18
N ALA A 66 -8.72 -16.53 9.66
CA ALA A 66 -7.64 -17.13 10.44
C ALA A 66 -6.69 -16.06 11.01
N ALA A 67 -6.25 -15.11 10.17
CA ALA A 67 -5.39 -14.01 10.58
C ALA A 67 -6.07 -13.14 11.65
N THR A 68 -7.32 -12.75 11.44
CA THR A 68 -8.09 -11.92 12.40
C THR A 68 -8.30 -12.63 13.73
N SER A 69 -8.64 -13.93 13.68
CA SER A 69 -8.80 -14.76 14.89
C SER A 69 -7.50 -14.90 15.66
N ALA A 70 -6.38 -15.12 14.96
CA ALA A 70 -5.06 -15.21 15.57
C ALA A 70 -4.63 -13.86 16.18
N MET A 71 -4.94 -12.72 15.55
CA MET A 71 -4.66 -11.40 16.12
C MET A 71 -5.45 -11.16 17.41
N ARG A 72 -6.72 -11.59 17.47
CA ARG A 72 -7.52 -11.51 18.72
C ARG A 72 -6.89 -12.34 19.83
N LEU A 73 -6.38 -13.53 19.51
CA LEU A 73 -5.67 -14.38 20.47
C LEU A 73 -4.38 -13.72 20.97
N ASP A 74 -3.61 -13.05 20.10
CA ASP A 74 -2.40 -12.33 20.52
C ASP A 74 -2.71 -11.23 21.55
N ASN A 75 -3.85 -10.54 21.43
CA ASN A 75 -4.25 -9.50 22.39
C ASN A 75 -4.46 -10.06 23.81
N ILE A 76 -4.62 -11.38 23.94
CA ILE A 76 -4.70 -12.09 25.21
C ILE A 76 -3.32 -12.64 25.59
N VAL A 77 -2.70 -13.42 24.71
CA VAL A 77 -1.47 -14.18 24.98
C VAL A 77 -0.23 -13.27 25.12
N PHE A 78 -0.16 -12.20 24.31
CA PHE A 78 0.98 -11.29 24.24
C PHE A 78 0.66 -9.89 24.76
N LYS A 79 -0.46 -9.71 25.49
CA LYS A 79 -0.95 -8.40 25.96
C LYS A 79 0.15 -7.49 26.51
N ARG A 80 0.98 -8.00 27.43
CA ARG A 80 2.08 -7.24 28.06
C ARG A 80 3.19 -6.89 27.05
N LYS A 81 3.65 -7.86 26.26
CA LYS A 81 4.68 -7.62 25.24
C LYS A 81 4.24 -6.61 24.19
N LEU A 82 2.97 -6.66 23.77
CA LEU A 82 2.39 -5.68 22.86
C LEU A 82 2.34 -4.31 23.52
N ALA A 83 1.93 -4.21 24.79
CA ALA A 83 1.95 -2.96 25.55
C ALA A 83 3.36 -2.32 25.60
N ASP A 84 4.39 -3.15 25.76
CA ASP A 84 5.80 -2.74 25.83
C ASP A 84 6.46 -2.47 24.46
N SER A 85 5.71 -2.62 23.36
CA SER A 85 6.20 -2.45 21.97
C SER A 85 5.54 -1.26 21.26
N PRO A 86 5.64 -0.01 21.77
CA PRO A 86 4.97 1.13 21.15
C PRO A 86 5.59 1.50 19.79
N VAL A 87 4.74 1.89 18.84
CA VAL A 87 5.18 2.49 17.58
C VAL A 87 5.63 3.92 17.86
N ARG A 88 6.87 4.27 17.49
CA ARG A 88 7.46 5.60 17.70
C ARG A 88 8.06 6.08 16.39
N LYS A 89 7.79 7.35 16.04
CA LYS A 89 8.30 8.03 14.85
C LYS A 89 8.28 7.16 13.58
N PRO A 90 7.13 6.54 13.21
CA PRO A 90 7.09 5.71 12.02
C PRO A 90 7.33 6.57 10.77
N LEU A 91 8.06 6.01 9.80
CA LEU A 91 8.26 6.60 8.49
C LEU A 91 7.32 5.92 7.49
N PHE A 92 6.37 6.68 6.94
CA PHE A 92 5.46 6.21 5.91
C PHE A 92 5.94 6.65 4.53
N ILE A 93 6.04 5.69 3.61
CA ILE A 93 6.34 5.93 2.20
C ILE A 93 5.02 5.86 1.46
N ILE A 94 4.56 6.99 0.96
CA ILE A 94 3.27 7.15 0.28
C ILE A 94 3.50 7.67 -1.15
N GLY A 95 2.43 7.75 -1.94
CA GLY A 95 2.50 8.11 -3.36
C GLY A 95 1.87 7.06 -4.26
N HIS A 96 1.78 7.36 -5.55
CA HIS A 96 1.16 6.44 -6.51
C HIS A 96 2.02 5.19 -6.71
N PRO A 97 1.43 3.98 -6.81
CA PRO A 97 2.19 2.80 -7.23
C PRO A 97 2.97 3.10 -8.52
N ARG A 98 4.16 2.54 -8.69
CA ARG A 98 5.06 2.79 -9.85
C ARG A 98 5.79 4.14 -9.85
N SER A 99 5.66 4.95 -8.80
CA SER A 99 6.48 6.15 -8.57
C SER A 99 7.90 5.86 -8.04
N GLY A 100 8.28 4.59 -7.88
CA GLY A 100 9.59 4.17 -7.37
C GLY A 100 9.63 3.89 -5.87
N THR A 101 8.48 3.86 -5.20
CA THR A 101 8.38 3.52 -3.78
C THR A 101 9.07 2.21 -3.44
N THR A 102 8.92 1.15 -4.24
CA THR A 102 9.47 -0.18 -3.93
C THR A 102 10.99 -0.14 -3.90
N PHE A 103 11.60 0.57 -4.84
CA PHE A 103 13.04 0.80 -4.84
C PHE A 103 13.45 1.58 -3.59
N PHE A 104 12.75 2.68 -3.29
CA PHE A 104 13.02 3.51 -2.12
C PHE A 104 12.82 2.79 -0.77
N HIS A 105 11.79 1.97 -0.64
CA HIS A 105 11.51 1.15 0.54
C HIS A 105 12.64 0.13 0.74
N ASN A 106 13.05 -0.57 -0.32
CA ASN A 106 14.16 -1.51 -0.29
C ASN A 106 15.50 -0.87 0.08
N LEU A 107 15.72 0.43 -0.22
CA LEU A 107 16.90 1.15 0.26
C LEU A 107 16.94 1.26 1.79
N LEU A 108 15.77 1.33 2.45
CA LEU A 108 15.68 1.51 3.90
C LEU A 108 15.51 0.20 4.68
N VAL A 109 14.79 -0.79 4.12
CA VAL A 109 14.51 -2.05 4.82
C VAL A 109 15.41 -3.21 4.35
N GLY A 110 16.21 -3.03 3.30
CA GLY A 110 16.98 -4.09 2.65
C GLY A 110 18.01 -4.78 3.56
N THR A 111 18.55 -4.07 4.54
CA THR A 111 19.49 -4.62 5.53
C THR A 111 18.81 -5.36 6.68
N ASP A 112 17.47 -5.38 6.72
CA ASP A 112 16.69 -5.98 7.80
C ASP A 112 17.06 -5.38 9.18
N GLU A 113 17.40 -4.08 9.24
CA GLU A 113 17.62 -3.34 10.49
C GLU A 113 16.38 -2.60 10.98
N MET A 114 15.50 -2.24 10.04
CA MET A 114 14.24 -1.55 10.29
C MET A 114 13.08 -2.54 10.46
N VAL A 115 11.98 -2.06 11.05
CA VAL A 115 10.70 -2.76 11.13
C VAL A 115 9.98 -2.54 9.80
N GLY A 116 10.14 -3.51 8.88
CA GLY A 116 9.30 -3.71 7.70
C GLY A 116 8.65 -5.09 7.73
N PHE A 117 7.79 -5.41 6.78
CA PHE A 117 7.12 -6.71 6.69
C PHE A 117 7.55 -7.50 5.46
N LYS A 118 7.92 -8.76 5.68
CA LYS A 118 8.03 -9.72 4.60
C LYS A 118 6.66 -10.17 4.14
N THR A 119 6.52 -10.60 2.88
CA THR A 119 5.22 -10.96 2.28
C THR A 119 4.40 -11.93 3.13
N TRP A 120 5.01 -13.00 3.65
CA TRP A 120 4.31 -13.96 4.51
C TRP A 120 3.84 -13.35 5.84
N GLN A 121 4.54 -12.32 6.35
CA GLN A 121 4.19 -11.60 7.58
C GLN A 121 3.02 -10.63 7.37
N LEU A 122 2.84 -10.09 6.16
CA LEU A 122 1.69 -9.26 5.79
C LEU A 122 0.37 -10.05 5.86
N PHE A 123 0.40 -11.31 5.41
CA PHE A 123 -0.75 -12.20 5.46
C PHE A 123 -0.95 -12.89 6.82
N TRP A 124 0.11 -12.91 7.65
CA TRP A 124 0.08 -13.44 9.01
C TRP A 124 0.69 -12.46 10.02
N PRO A 125 0.01 -11.33 10.29
CA PRO A 125 0.49 -10.33 11.25
C PRO A 125 0.51 -10.87 12.68
N ALA A 126 -0.29 -11.89 12.99
CA ALA A 126 -0.42 -12.46 14.33
C ALA A 126 0.77 -13.33 14.76
N LEU A 127 1.33 -13.08 15.94
CA LEU A 127 2.47 -13.80 16.52
C LEU A 127 2.19 -15.29 16.73
N VAL A 128 1.01 -15.67 17.23
CA VAL A 128 0.62 -17.09 17.34
C VAL A 128 0.64 -17.76 15.97
N GLY A 129 0.04 -17.11 14.96
CA GLY A 129 0.00 -17.62 13.59
C GLY A 129 1.39 -17.81 12.99
N ARG A 130 2.28 -16.83 13.20
CA ARG A 130 3.66 -16.88 12.70
C ARG A 130 4.46 -18.08 13.20
N ARG A 131 4.23 -18.55 14.43
CA ARG A 131 4.92 -19.75 14.96
C ARG A 131 4.68 -20.99 14.09
N LEU A 132 3.45 -21.15 13.58
CA LEU A 132 3.11 -22.22 12.66
C LEU A 132 3.64 -21.94 11.25
N ILE A 133 3.36 -20.75 10.73
CA ILE A 133 3.67 -20.37 9.35
C ILE A 133 5.17 -20.34 9.06
N ARG A 134 6.02 -19.99 10.03
CA ARG A 134 7.49 -20.09 9.87
C ARG A 134 7.97 -21.48 9.49
N ARG A 135 7.32 -22.55 9.95
CA ARG A 135 7.68 -23.92 9.57
C ARG A 135 7.39 -24.15 8.09
N VAL A 136 6.24 -23.67 7.61
CA VAL A 136 5.83 -23.73 6.20
C VAL A 136 6.77 -22.89 5.33
N VAL A 137 7.08 -21.65 5.73
CA VAL A 137 7.99 -20.76 4.99
C VAL A 137 9.38 -21.37 4.87
N ARG A 138 9.93 -21.93 5.96
CA ARG A 138 11.22 -22.63 5.93
C ARG A 138 11.21 -23.83 4.99
N ALA A 139 10.13 -24.62 4.99
CA ALA A 139 9.99 -25.74 4.06
C ALA A 139 9.92 -25.25 2.60
N ARG A 140 9.08 -24.26 2.29
CA ARG A 140 8.97 -23.72 0.92
C ARG A 140 10.28 -23.13 0.41
N LYS A 141 11.04 -22.43 1.26
CA LYS A 141 12.41 -21.98 0.96
C LYS A 141 13.34 -23.14 0.58
N ARG A 142 13.33 -24.22 1.38
CA ARG A 142 14.15 -25.41 1.11
C ARG A 142 13.84 -26.06 -0.24
N PHE A 143 12.58 -26.00 -0.67
CA PHE A 143 12.12 -26.57 -1.94
C PHE A 143 12.07 -25.55 -3.10
N GLY A 144 12.52 -24.30 -2.90
CA GLY A 144 12.52 -23.28 -3.95
C GLY A 144 11.12 -22.83 -4.42
N THR A 145 10.08 -23.02 -3.60
CA THR A 145 8.68 -22.71 -3.97
C THR A 145 8.19 -21.42 -3.30
N THR A 146 9.01 -20.37 -3.27
CA THR A 146 8.71 -19.11 -2.58
C THR A 146 8.02 -18.06 -3.43
N GLU A 147 8.05 -18.21 -4.76
CA GLU A 147 7.42 -17.26 -5.68
C GLU A 147 5.90 -17.24 -5.45
N ILE A 148 5.35 -16.02 -5.32
CA ILE A 148 3.90 -15.77 -5.21
C ILE A 148 3.39 -15.13 -6.49
N LEU A 149 4.10 -14.12 -6.99
CA LEU A 149 3.74 -13.41 -8.20
C LEU A 149 4.97 -13.33 -9.10
N PRO A 150 4.91 -13.88 -10.33
CA PRO A 150 6.06 -13.87 -11.23
C PRO A 150 6.47 -12.47 -11.65
N GLY A 151 7.78 -12.25 -11.82
CA GLY A 151 8.32 -10.94 -12.26
C GLY A 151 7.79 -10.47 -13.62
N ALA A 152 7.36 -11.40 -14.48
CA ALA A 152 6.71 -11.10 -15.76
C ALA A 152 5.43 -10.26 -15.63
N THR A 153 4.76 -10.30 -14.47
CA THR A 153 3.57 -9.48 -14.21
C THR A 153 3.88 -8.00 -14.02
N GLY A 154 5.14 -7.67 -13.72
CA GLY A 154 5.66 -6.31 -13.51
C GLY A 154 5.94 -5.94 -12.06
N HIS A 155 5.65 -6.84 -11.12
CA HIS A 155 6.06 -6.80 -9.72
C HIS A 155 6.27 -8.24 -9.23
N GLN A 156 7.53 -8.64 -9.06
CA GLN A 156 7.83 -9.97 -8.50
C GLN A 156 7.56 -9.93 -7.01
N MET A 157 6.77 -10.88 -6.52
CA MET A 157 6.54 -11.07 -5.08
C MET A 157 7.03 -12.44 -4.67
N ASP A 158 7.87 -12.47 -3.64
CA ASP A 158 8.39 -13.68 -3.02
C ASP A 158 7.95 -13.75 -1.57
N LEU A 159 7.80 -14.95 -1.01
CA LEU A 159 7.32 -15.10 0.37
C LEU A 159 8.15 -14.34 1.39
N ASP A 160 9.47 -14.30 1.24
CA ASP A 160 10.40 -13.79 2.26
C ASP A 160 11.11 -12.49 1.87
N THR A 161 10.61 -11.77 0.87
CA THR A 161 11.05 -10.41 0.53
C THR A 161 10.19 -9.39 1.27
N PHE A 162 10.76 -8.21 1.54
CA PHE A 162 9.97 -7.07 2.01
C PHE A 162 8.99 -6.63 0.91
N GLU A 163 7.79 -6.26 1.34
CA GLU A 163 6.70 -5.85 0.45
C GLU A 163 5.92 -4.69 1.07
N GLU A 164 4.95 -4.14 0.32
CA GLU A 164 4.12 -3.03 0.78
C GLU A 164 3.24 -3.39 1.98
N GLU A 165 3.42 -2.64 3.08
CA GLU A 165 2.59 -2.73 4.29
C GLU A 165 1.11 -2.39 4.05
N GLU A 166 0.77 -1.80 2.90
CA GLU A 166 -0.62 -1.63 2.44
C GLU A 166 -1.41 -2.95 2.39
N PHE A 167 -0.76 -4.11 2.17
CA PHE A 167 -1.41 -5.43 2.24
C PHE A 167 -1.97 -5.77 3.64
N LEU A 168 -1.52 -5.10 4.71
CA LEU A 168 -2.16 -5.26 6.02
C LEU A 168 -3.63 -4.84 5.95
N PHE A 169 -3.94 -3.74 5.27
CA PHE A 169 -5.32 -3.31 5.06
C PHE A 169 -6.10 -4.20 4.11
N TRP A 170 -5.42 -4.98 3.25
CA TRP A 170 -6.08 -5.98 2.42
C TRP A 170 -6.87 -6.93 3.30
N LEU A 171 -6.32 -7.42 4.42
CA LEU A 171 -7.00 -8.35 5.35
C LEU A 171 -8.33 -7.81 5.91
N ARG A 172 -8.52 -6.48 5.92
CA ARG A 172 -9.70 -5.81 6.45
C ARG A 172 -10.60 -5.17 5.41
N TYR A 173 -10.42 -5.42 4.10
CA TYR A 173 -11.19 -4.72 3.04
C TYR A 173 -11.11 -3.19 3.17
N ALA A 174 -9.91 -2.70 3.43
CA ALA A 174 -9.66 -1.29 3.72
C ALA A 174 -8.59 -0.71 2.80
N THR A 175 -8.43 -1.25 1.60
CA THR A 175 -7.47 -0.77 0.62
C THR A 175 -7.98 -0.96 -0.81
N PRO A 176 -7.66 -0.03 -1.73
CA PRO A 176 -7.93 -0.19 -3.15
C PRO A 176 -7.41 -1.49 -3.77
N LEU A 177 -6.47 -2.22 -3.17
CA LEU A 177 -6.08 -3.57 -3.63
C LEU A 177 -7.30 -4.52 -3.77
N ASN A 178 -8.31 -4.39 -2.91
CA ASN A 178 -9.57 -5.14 -3.06
C ASN A 178 -10.36 -4.69 -4.29
N THR A 179 -10.57 -3.38 -4.42
CA THR A 179 -11.36 -2.77 -5.50
C THR A 179 -10.66 -2.80 -6.85
N THR A 180 -9.36 -3.10 -6.90
CA THR A 180 -8.63 -3.28 -8.16
C THR A 180 -8.67 -4.73 -8.64
N SER A 181 -9.33 -5.62 -7.88
CA SER A 181 -9.55 -7.03 -8.21
C SER A 181 -11.05 -7.33 -8.43
N LEU A 182 -11.63 -8.33 -7.75
CA LEU A 182 -13.03 -8.75 -7.92
C LEU A 182 -14.02 -7.62 -7.60
N LEU A 183 -13.86 -6.92 -6.48
CA LEU A 183 -14.73 -5.78 -6.15
C LEU A 183 -14.68 -4.66 -7.20
N GLY A 184 -13.61 -4.59 -8.01
CA GLY A 184 -13.51 -3.64 -9.11
C GLY A 184 -14.41 -3.95 -10.29
N MET A 185 -14.74 -5.23 -10.47
CA MET A 185 -15.64 -5.74 -11.50
C MET A 185 -17.06 -5.89 -10.98
N ASP A 186 -17.34 -5.50 -9.74
CA ASP A 186 -18.69 -5.53 -9.20
C ASP A 186 -19.57 -4.44 -9.85
N ASP A 187 -20.89 -4.61 -9.82
CA ASP A 187 -21.84 -3.62 -10.37
C ASP A 187 -21.87 -2.33 -9.54
N VAL A 188 -21.57 -2.40 -8.25
CA VAL A 188 -21.47 -1.26 -7.33
C VAL A 188 -20.02 -0.77 -7.13
N GLU A 189 -19.87 0.47 -6.66
CA GLU A 189 -18.59 1.05 -6.20
C GLU A 189 -18.48 1.01 -4.67
N TYR A 190 -17.25 1.15 -4.17
CA TYR A 190 -16.91 1.02 -2.75
C TYR A 190 -16.17 2.27 -2.23
N PRO A 191 -16.83 3.45 -2.22
CA PRO A 191 -16.19 4.71 -1.86
C PRO A 191 -15.57 4.68 -0.45
N GLU A 192 -16.10 3.89 0.47
CA GLU A 192 -15.61 3.75 1.85
C GLU A 192 -14.28 2.97 1.94
N ILE A 193 -13.93 2.18 0.91
CA ILE A 193 -12.63 1.53 0.79
C ILE A 193 -11.62 2.48 0.11
N GLU A 194 -12.11 3.26 -0.85
CA GLU A 194 -11.29 4.11 -1.73
C GLU A 194 -10.96 5.48 -1.12
N ASN A 195 -11.84 6.01 -0.28
CA ASN A 195 -11.71 7.31 0.39
C ASN A 195 -11.74 7.13 1.90
N PRO A 196 -10.75 6.43 2.49
CA PRO A 196 -10.72 6.18 3.91
C PRO A 196 -10.87 7.47 4.71
N ASP A 197 -10.22 8.61 4.39
CA ASP A 197 -10.39 9.92 5.08
C ASP A 197 -11.81 10.51 5.13
N GLN A 198 -12.79 9.88 4.47
CA GLN A 198 -14.21 10.21 4.57
C GLN A 198 -14.98 9.32 5.55
N LEU A 199 -14.39 8.25 6.07
CA LEU A 199 -15.10 7.36 7.01
C LEU A 199 -15.58 8.10 8.26
N HIS A 200 -16.58 7.52 8.93
CA HIS A 200 -16.91 7.87 10.32
C HIS A 200 -15.67 7.69 11.22
N GLU A 201 -15.49 8.59 12.20
CA GLU A 201 -14.34 8.59 13.12
C GLU A 201 -14.12 7.25 13.83
N ALA A 202 -15.20 6.56 14.22
CA ALA A 202 -15.10 5.23 14.81
C ALA A 202 -14.51 4.19 13.85
N ASP A 203 -14.90 4.21 12.57
CA ASP A 203 -14.39 3.28 11.56
C ASP A 203 -12.93 3.57 11.22
N HIS A 204 -12.57 4.86 11.15
CA HIS A 204 -11.19 5.32 11.03
C HIS A 204 -10.31 4.79 12.14
N ARG A 205 -10.68 5.09 13.38
CA ARG A 205 -9.92 4.72 14.55
C ARG A 205 -9.74 3.20 14.63
N ASN A 206 -10.80 2.43 14.36
CA ASN A 206 -10.73 0.97 14.33
C ASN A 206 -9.70 0.45 13.32
N LEU A 207 -9.56 1.10 12.16
CA LEU A 207 -8.55 0.74 11.15
C LEU A 207 -7.13 1.14 11.57
N LEU A 208 -6.97 2.30 12.19
CA LEU A 208 -5.66 2.76 12.67
C LEU A 208 -5.18 1.96 13.88
N ASP A 209 -6.06 1.61 14.81
CA ASP A 209 -5.78 0.69 15.92
C ASP A 209 -5.40 -0.71 15.41
N TYR A 210 -6.00 -1.15 14.31
CA TYR A 210 -5.61 -2.38 13.64
C TYR A 210 -4.18 -2.29 13.07
N LEU A 211 -3.86 -1.19 12.37
CA LEU A 211 -2.53 -0.96 11.81
C LEU A 211 -1.45 -0.87 12.90
N ASP A 212 -1.70 -0.07 13.95
CA ASP A 212 -0.85 0.03 15.13
C ASP A 212 -0.63 -1.37 15.74
N GLY A 213 -1.70 -2.13 15.93
CA GLY A 213 -1.64 -3.51 16.39
C GLY A 213 -0.74 -4.41 15.52
N CYS A 214 -0.75 -4.26 14.20
CA CYS A 214 0.15 -4.98 13.30
C CYS A 214 1.61 -4.57 13.52
N PHE A 215 1.91 -3.27 13.60
CA PHE A 215 3.26 -2.75 13.83
C PHE A 215 3.83 -3.19 15.18
N ARG A 216 3.04 -3.11 16.26
CA ARG A 216 3.46 -3.58 17.60
C ARG A 216 3.81 -5.07 17.60
N ARG A 217 3.07 -5.89 16.85
CA ARG A 217 3.39 -7.30 16.68
C ARG A 217 4.71 -7.47 15.93
N GLN A 218 4.97 -6.71 14.88
CA GLN A 218 6.24 -6.77 14.15
C GLN A 218 7.42 -6.29 15.01
N ILE A 219 7.27 -5.22 15.78
CA ILE A 219 8.24 -4.74 16.77
C ILE A 219 8.55 -5.86 17.77
N CYS A 220 7.50 -6.43 18.38
CA CYS A 220 7.65 -7.53 19.34
C CYS A 220 8.33 -8.76 18.73
N ASP A 221 8.10 -9.05 17.44
CA ASP A 221 8.64 -10.22 16.76
C ASP A 221 10.11 -10.06 16.35
N SER A 222 10.44 -8.86 15.86
CA SER A 222 11.77 -8.54 15.32
C SER A 222 12.75 -8.02 16.38
N GLY A 223 12.25 -7.47 17.49
CA GLY A 223 13.07 -6.81 18.51
C GLY A 223 13.56 -5.41 18.10
N LYS A 224 13.12 -4.90 16.94
CA LYS A 224 13.51 -3.60 16.38
C LYS A 224 12.46 -2.52 16.69
N SER A 225 12.83 -1.25 16.55
CA SER A 225 11.97 -0.12 16.95
C SER A 225 11.54 0.81 15.81
N GLN A 226 12.37 1.02 14.78
CA GLN A 226 12.09 1.99 13.72
C GLN A 226 11.18 1.40 12.64
N VAL A 227 9.94 1.85 12.57
CA VAL A 227 8.98 1.45 11.52
C VAL A 227 9.24 2.21 10.22
N VAL A 228 9.33 1.47 9.12
CA VAL A 228 9.37 2.00 7.75
C VAL A 228 8.32 1.24 6.93
N ALA A 229 7.24 1.92 6.55
CA ALA A 229 6.07 1.30 5.93
C ALA A 229 5.75 1.91 4.56
N GLN A 230 5.77 1.11 3.51
CA GLN A 230 5.29 1.47 2.18
C GLN A 230 3.79 1.28 2.07
N MET A 231 3.06 2.39 1.92
CA MET A 231 1.60 2.41 1.98
C MET A 231 1.00 3.35 0.92
N HIS A 232 1.03 2.95 -0.36
CA HIS A 232 0.63 3.82 -1.49
C HIS A 232 -0.77 4.40 -1.35
N PHE A 233 -1.77 3.53 -1.20
CA PHE A 233 -3.16 3.96 -1.11
C PHE A 233 -3.47 4.60 0.24
N SER A 234 -2.57 4.45 1.21
CA SER A 234 -2.65 5.21 2.44
C SER A 234 -2.39 6.71 2.26
N THR A 235 -1.98 7.16 1.06
CA THR A 235 -2.10 8.57 0.67
C THR A 235 -3.53 9.07 0.88
N MET A 236 -4.57 8.28 0.59
CA MET A 236 -5.98 8.65 0.79
C MET A 236 -6.42 8.69 2.27
N ARG A 237 -5.54 8.26 3.20
CA ARG A 237 -5.73 8.35 4.66
C ARG A 237 -4.68 9.21 5.36
N LEU A 238 -4.01 10.10 4.61
CA LEU A 238 -2.91 10.90 5.14
C LEU A 238 -3.34 11.78 6.32
N ARG A 239 -4.55 12.36 6.30
CA ARG A 239 -5.05 13.20 7.40
C ARG A 239 -5.23 12.39 8.67
N SER A 240 -5.83 11.20 8.53
CA SER A 240 -5.99 10.25 9.63
C SER A 240 -4.67 9.79 10.20
N LEU A 241 -3.70 9.43 9.36
CA LEU A 241 -2.38 8.98 9.81
C LEU A 241 -1.59 10.09 10.51
N LEU A 242 -1.62 11.32 9.97
CA LEU A 242 -0.97 12.49 10.60
C LEU A 242 -1.58 12.84 11.98
N SER A 243 -2.88 12.57 12.15
CA SER A 243 -3.59 12.80 13.41
C SER A 243 -3.30 11.68 14.43
N TYR A 244 -3.27 10.43 13.97
CA TYR A 244 -3.08 9.26 14.84
C TYR A 244 -1.63 9.07 15.30
N TYR A 245 -0.67 9.30 14.40
CA TYR A 245 0.76 9.27 14.70
C TYR A 245 1.33 10.70 14.65
N PRO A 246 1.22 11.49 15.73
CA PRO A 246 1.66 12.89 15.72
C PRO A 246 3.17 13.04 15.50
N ASP A 247 3.96 12.01 15.77
CA ASP A 247 5.41 11.97 15.57
C ASP A 247 5.83 11.25 14.26
N ALA A 248 4.87 10.82 13.43
CA ALA A 248 5.17 10.19 12.14
C ALA A 248 5.74 11.17 11.12
N ARG A 249 6.50 10.62 10.19
CA ARG A 249 6.95 11.33 8.99
C ARG A 249 6.50 10.61 7.73
N PHE A 250 6.29 11.37 6.66
CA PHE A 250 5.75 10.90 5.40
C PHE A 250 6.67 11.33 4.27
N ILE A 251 7.02 10.39 3.40
CA ILE A 251 7.71 10.66 2.15
C ILE A 251 6.73 10.35 1.03
N TYR A 252 6.27 11.40 0.35
CA TYR A 252 5.41 11.30 -0.82
C TYR A 252 6.25 11.21 -2.09
N LEU A 253 6.27 10.03 -2.71
CA LEU A 253 6.94 9.85 -3.99
C LEU A 253 6.03 10.25 -5.14
N VAL A 254 6.59 11.06 -6.04
CA VAL A 254 5.91 11.55 -7.23
C VAL A 254 6.73 11.27 -8.47
N ARG A 255 6.06 10.85 -9.55
CA ARG A 255 6.67 10.53 -10.83
C ARG A 255 5.72 10.93 -11.95
N ASP A 256 6.25 11.15 -13.14
CA ASP A 256 5.47 11.41 -14.36
C ASP A 256 4.29 10.44 -14.53
N PRO A 257 3.03 10.96 -14.49
CA PRO A 257 1.82 10.19 -14.73
C PRO A 257 1.82 9.45 -16.08
N LEU A 258 2.49 9.95 -17.13
CA LEU A 258 2.63 9.22 -18.39
C LEU A 258 3.43 7.91 -18.24
N ARG A 259 4.25 7.80 -17.21
CA ARG A 259 4.97 6.56 -16.86
C ARG A 259 4.20 5.71 -15.85
N THR A 260 3.58 6.32 -14.84
CA THR A 260 2.97 5.55 -13.74
C THR A 260 1.60 5.00 -14.09
N VAL A 261 0.74 5.77 -14.75
CA VAL A 261 -0.66 5.39 -15.07
C VAL A 261 -0.72 4.11 -15.90
N PRO A 262 -0.11 4.03 -17.11
CA PRO A 262 -0.16 2.82 -17.91
C PRO A 262 0.54 1.65 -17.22
N SER A 263 1.68 1.89 -16.56
CA SER A 263 2.42 0.83 -15.86
C SER A 263 1.58 0.20 -14.74
N TYR A 264 0.85 1.01 -13.97
CA TYR A 264 -0.01 0.52 -12.89
C TYR A 264 -1.21 -0.25 -13.43
N MET A 265 -1.87 0.28 -14.47
CA MET A 265 -3.01 -0.40 -15.09
C MET A 265 -2.62 -1.75 -15.69
N THR A 266 -1.46 -1.84 -16.37
CA THR A 266 -0.91 -3.11 -16.87
C THR A 266 -0.62 -4.08 -15.74
N LEU A 267 0.10 -3.66 -14.69
CA LEU A 267 0.41 -4.52 -13.54
C LEU A 267 -0.86 -5.15 -12.95
N MET A 268 -1.89 -4.34 -12.72
CA MET A 268 -3.12 -4.82 -12.11
C MET A 268 -3.93 -5.74 -13.04
N LEU A 269 -3.83 -5.60 -14.36
CA LEU A 269 -4.42 -6.56 -15.31
C LEU A 269 -3.64 -7.88 -15.31
N ASN A 270 -2.31 -7.80 -15.40
CA ASN A 270 -1.43 -8.98 -15.37
C ASN A 270 -1.57 -9.78 -14.07
N ALA A 271 -1.66 -9.10 -12.92
CA ALA A 271 -1.86 -9.76 -11.63
C ALA A 271 -3.23 -10.46 -11.53
N LEU A 272 -4.28 -9.86 -12.13
CA LEU A 272 -5.60 -10.48 -12.18
C LEU A 272 -5.61 -11.69 -13.11
N ASP A 273 -4.99 -11.56 -14.29
CA ASP A 273 -4.85 -12.64 -15.27
C ASP A 273 -4.06 -13.82 -14.71
N ASN A 274 -2.90 -13.56 -14.11
CA ASN A 274 -2.07 -14.59 -13.48
C ASN A 274 -2.84 -15.36 -12.39
N ARG A 275 -3.67 -14.66 -11.61
CA ARG A 275 -4.36 -15.25 -10.46
C ARG A 275 -5.65 -15.99 -10.84
N ARG A 276 -6.41 -15.50 -11.83
CA ARG A 276 -7.78 -15.99 -12.12
C ARG A 276 -8.08 -16.20 -13.60
N GLY A 277 -7.22 -15.74 -14.49
CA GLY A 277 -7.43 -15.70 -15.94
C GLY A 277 -8.37 -14.56 -16.35
N LEU A 278 -8.08 -13.89 -17.45
CA LEU A 278 -8.99 -12.93 -18.07
C LEU A 278 -9.78 -13.53 -19.25
N ASP A 279 -9.52 -14.80 -19.59
CA ASP A 279 -10.12 -15.54 -20.71
C ASP A 279 -11.66 -15.56 -20.71
N VAL A 280 -12.27 -15.52 -19.52
CA VAL A 280 -13.73 -15.56 -19.34
C VAL A 280 -14.34 -14.22 -18.93
N VAL A 281 -13.52 -13.18 -18.74
CA VAL A 281 -14.01 -11.87 -18.30
C VAL A 281 -14.54 -11.11 -19.50
N SER A 282 -15.77 -10.62 -19.40
CA SER A 282 -16.39 -9.84 -20.48
C SER A 282 -15.62 -8.55 -20.76
N THR A 283 -15.65 -8.08 -22.01
CA THR A 283 -15.07 -6.78 -22.38
C THR A 283 -15.64 -5.64 -21.54
N GLU A 284 -16.96 -5.67 -21.26
CA GLU A 284 -17.62 -4.68 -20.41
C GLU A 284 -17.02 -4.63 -18.99
N ASP A 285 -16.80 -5.80 -18.37
CA ASP A 285 -16.20 -5.87 -17.03
C ASP A 285 -14.74 -5.42 -17.02
N ILE A 286 -13.98 -5.73 -18.08
CA ILE A 286 -12.61 -5.24 -18.26
C ILE A 286 -12.58 -3.72 -18.41
N ASP A 287 -13.48 -3.15 -19.22
CA ASP A 287 -13.53 -1.71 -19.46
C ASP A 287 -14.01 -0.95 -18.23
N ARG A 288 -14.99 -1.49 -17.50
CA ARG A 288 -15.41 -1.00 -16.17
C ARG A 288 -14.24 -0.95 -15.20
N LEU A 289 -13.45 -2.03 -15.15
CA LEU A 289 -12.28 -2.14 -14.29
C LEU A 289 -11.19 -1.11 -14.68
N LYS A 290 -10.90 -0.95 -15.98
CA LYS A 290 -9.94 0.05 -16.49
C LYS A 290 -10.40 1.47 -16.14
N ALA A 291 -11.67 1.80 -16.38
CA ALA A 291 -12.23 3.12 -16.11
C ALA A 291 -12.14 3.48 -14.62
N ARG A 292 -12.55 2.56 -13.73
CA ARG A 292 -12.46 2.75 -12.27
C ARG A 292 -11.01 2.89 -11.80
N ARG A 293 -10.08 2.09 -12.33
CA ARG A 293 -8.63 2.20 -12.00
C ARG A 293 -8.04 3.54 -12.43
N TYR A 294 -8.43 4.06 -13.59
CA TYR A 294 -8.00 5.39 -14.05
C TYR A 294 -8.53 6.49 -13.12
N LYS A 295 -9.84 6.47 -12.83
CA LYS A 295 -10.50 7.40 -11.90
C LYS A 295 -9.81 7.42 -10.53
N ARG A 296 -9.49 6.24 -9.97
CA ARG A 296 -8.80 6.11 -8.67
C ARG A 296 -7.37 6.60 -8.72
N THR A 297 -6.65 6.32 -9.79
CA THR A 297 -5.29 6.83 -9.98
C THR A 297 -5.29 8.35 -9.97
N LEU A 298 -6.22 8.97 -10.71
CA LEU A 298 -6.41 10.42 -10.68
C LEU A 298 -6.76 10.92 -9.27
N GLY A 299 -7.69 10.26 -8.59
CA GLY A 299 -8.08 10.57 -7.22
C GLY A 299 -6.91 10.56 -6.23
N LEU A 300 -6.01 9.59 -6.33
CA LEU A 300 -4.84 9.48 -5.45
C LEU A 300 -3.88 10.67 -5.59
N TYR A 301 -3.56 11.05 -6.82
CA TYR A 301 -2.72 12.23 -7.07
C TYR A 301 -3.42 13.52 -6.65
N ARG A 302 -4.71 13.64 -6.99
CA ARG A 302 -5.52 14.81 -6.66
C ARG A 302 -5.63 15.01 -5.15
N TYR A 303 -5.83 13.93 -4.39
CA TYR A 303 -5.97 13.98 -2.95
C TYR A 303 -4.77 14.65 -2.26
N PHE A 304 -3.56 14.19 -2.57
CA PHE A 304 -2.34 14.78 -2.01
C PHE A 304 -2.15 16.23 -2.48
N HIS A 305 -2.32 16.48 -3.79
CA HIS A 305 -2.21 17.82 -4.36
C HIS A 305 -3.13 18.82 -3.66
N ASP A 306 -4.37 18.43 -3.38
CA ASP A 306 -5.35 19.34 -2.81
C ASP A 306 -5.06 19.67 -1.34
N LEU A 307 -4.48 18.72 -0.58
CA LEU A 307 -3.97 19.02 0.76
C LEU A 307 -2.76 19.97 0.71
N ASP A 308 -1.90 19.78 -0.30
CA ASP A 308 -0.73 20.64 -0.54
C ASP A 308 -1.17 22.07 -0.87
N VAL A 309 -2.02 22.29 -1.89
CA VAL A 309 -2.44 23.65 -2.29
C VAL A 309 -3.37 24.31 -1.28
N ALA A 310 -4.07 23.55 -0.44
CA ALA A 310 -4.81 24.09 0.70
C ALA A 310 -3.89 24.59 1.82
N GLY A 311 -2.58 24.29 1.78
CA GLY A 311 -1.60 24.71 2.77
C GLY A 311 -1.75 23.98 4.12
N VAL A 312 -2.32 22.77 4.12
CA VAL A 312 -2.65 22.04 5.37
C VAL A 312 -1.65 20.95 5.70
N LEU A 313 -0.70 20.66 4.80
CA LEU A 313 0.34 19.67 5.04
C LEU A 313 1.40 20.21 6.01
N PRO A 314 1.74 19.47 7.08
CA PRO A 314 2.83 19.82 7.97
C PRO A 314 4.17 19.45 7.33
N TRP A 315 4.80 20.39 6.63
CA TRP A 315 6.04 20.16 5.87
C TRP A 315 7.25 19.74 6.72
N ASP A 316 7.23 19.96 8.03
CA ASP A 316 8.19 19.41 8.99
C ASP A 316 8.07 17.87 9.15
N ARG A 317 6.93 17.30 8.75
CA ARG A 317 6.60 15.87 8.81
C ARG A 317 6.27 15.26 7.45
N VAL A 318 6.21 16.05 6.38
CA VAL A 318 5.92 15.58 5.02
C VAL A 318 7.01 16.06 4.07
N MET A 319 7.62 15.15 3.33
CA MET A 319 8.60 15.45 2.28
C MET A 319 8.09 14.94 0.94
N VAL A 320 8.15 15.77 -0.10
CA VAL A 320 7.95 15.33 -1.49
C VAL A 320 9.29 14.86 -2.05
N LEU A 321 9.32 13.65 -2.61
CA LEU A 321 10.47 13.08 -3.28
C LEU A 321 10.13 12.78 -4.74
N ARG A 322 10.80 13.45 -5.68
CA ARG A 322 10.62 13.14 -7.10
C ARG A 322 11.42 11.89 -7.46
N TYR A 323 10.82 11.00 -8.23
CA TYR A 323 11.50 9.81 -8.74
C TYR A 323 12.80 10.13 -9.46
N ASP A 324 12.80 11.21 -10.27
CA ASP A 324 13.96 11.61 -11.06
C ASP A 324 15.13 12.06 -10.17
N ASP A 325 14.85 12.67 -9.00
CA ASP A 325 15.88 13.03 -8.02
C ASP A 325 16.46 11.77 -7.36
N LEU A 326 15.59 10.82 -7.00
CA LEU A 326 15.98 9.56 -6.39
C LEU A 326 16.89 8.74 -7.31
N VAL A 327 16.57 8.63 -8.60
CA VAL A 327 17.38 7.84 -9.54
C VAL A 327 18.56 8.61 -10.13
N GLY A 328 18.51 9.94 -10.11
CA GLY A 328 19.59 10.81 -10.59
C GLY A 328 20.77 10.83 -9.62
N ASP A 329 20.51 10.87 -8.32
CA ASP A 329 21.53 10.76 -7.28
C ASP A 329 20.93 10.11 -6.02
N VAL A 330 21.12 8.80 -5.91
CA VAL A 330 20.61 8.00 -4.79
C VAL A 330 21.27 8.44 -3.48
N ARG A 331 22.59 8.67 -3.48
CA ARG A 331 23.34 8.99 -2.25
C ARG A 331 22.90 10.35 -1.70
N ALA A 332 22.91 11.40 -2.51
CA ALA A 332 22.46 12.72 -2.08
C ALA A 332 20.97 12.75 -1.68
N THR A 333 20.13 11.93 -2.33
CA THR A 333 18.73 11.77 -1.92
C THR A 333 18.61 11.11 -0.56
N MET A 334 19.37 10.05 -0.30
CA MET A 334 19.33 9.35 0.99
C MET A 334 19.92 10.18 2.13
N ASP A 335 20.89 11.06 1.88
CA ASP A 335 21.37 12.02 2.89
C ASP A 335 20.27 12.99 3.34
N ARG A 336 19.49 13.53 2.40
CA ARG A 336 18.31 14.36 2.72
C ARG A 336 17.25 13.58 3.47
N VAL A 337 17.03 12.32 3.09
CA VAL A 337 16.09 11.42 3.78
C VAL A 337 16.55 11.15 5.21
N ARG A 338 17.84 10.93 5.44
CA ARG A 338 18.43 10.77 6.78
C ARG A 338 18.15 11.98 7.65
N GLU A 339 18.45 13.18 7.15
CA GLU A 339 18.20 14.44 7.86
C GLU A 339 16.72 14.65 8.16
N PHE A 340 15.84 14.48 7.16
CA PHE A 340 14.41 14.64 7.32
C PHE A 340 13.81 13.62 8.29
N SER A 341 14.15 12.34 8.11
CA SER A 341 13.57 11.23 8.89
C SER A 341 14.14 11.14 10.31
N GLY A 342 15.36 11.63 10.54
CA GLY A 342 16.11 11.43 11.78
C GLY A 342 16.41 9.96 12.07
N ILE A 343 16.40 9.10 11.06
CA ILE A 343 16.81 7.69 11.16
C ILE A 343 18.32 7.65 11.07
N GLU A 344 18.98 7.02 12.04
CA GLU A 344 20.42 6.76 11.98
C GLU A 344 20.69 5.67 10.95
N PHE A 345 21.62 5.92 10.04
CA PHE A 345 22.08 4.92 9.07
C PHE A 345 23.34 4.24 9.62
N SER A 346 23.26 2.92 9.79
CA SER A 346 24.42 2.10 10.14
C SER A 346 25.39 2.01 8.96
N PRO A 347 26.66 1.63 9.20
CA PRO A 347 27.60 1.33 8.12
C PRO A 347 27.07 0.29 7.12
N GLU A 348 26.34 -0.72 7.60
CA GLU A 348 25.71 -1.75 6.78
C GLU A 348 24.64 -1.16 5.84
N LEU A 349 23.77 -0.29 6.36
CA LEU A 349 22.76 0.40 5.57
C LEU A 349 23.38 1.36 4.56
N GLU A 350 24.43 2.10 4.96
CA GLU A 350 25.13 3.02 4.07
C GLU A 350 25.79 2.28 2.90
N ALA A 351 26.39 1.11 3.14
CA ALA A 351 26.97 0.25 2.10
C ALA A 351 25.89 -0.32 1.16
N HIS A 352 24.77 -0.80 1.71
CA HIS A 352 23.63 -1.26 0.91
C HIS A 352 23.09 -0.18 -0.02
N ILE A 353 23.03 1.08 0.46
CA ILE A 353 22.62 2.22 -0.37
C ILE A 353 23.63 2.50 -1.50
N ASP A 354 24.94 2.39 -1.25
CA ASP A 354 25.97 2.56 -2.30
C ASP A 354 25.89 1.47 -3.38
N ASP A 355 25.68 0.22 -2.98
CA ASP A 355 25.53 -0.91 -3.89
C ASP A 355 24.28 -0.73 -4.77
N ALA A 356 23.18 -0.29 -4.16
CA ALA A 356 21.96 0.05 -4.87
C ALA A 356 22.16 1.25 -5.82
N ALA A 357 22.90 2.28 -5.41
CA ALA A 357 23.23 3.43 -6.25
C ALA A 357 24.03 3.02 -7.49
N SER A 358 25.02 2.13 -7.31
CA SER A 358 25.88 1.64 -8.38
C SER A 358 25.10 0.80 -9.40
N SER A 359 24.23 -0.09 -8.91
CA SER A 359 23.43 -1.00 -9.76
C SER A 359 22.27 -0.31 -10.48
N GLN A 360 21.73 0.78 -9.93
CA GLN A 360 20.58 1.49 -10.50
C GLN A 360 20.83 2.00 -11.93
N SER A 361 22.05 2.41 -12.24
CA SER A 361 22.47 2.85 -13.59
C SER A 361 22.23 1.79 -14.67
N SER A 362 22.22 0.52 -14.29
CA SER A 362 22.08 -0.64 -15.18
C SER A 362 20.65 -1.21 -15.23
N TYR A 363 19.74 -0.74 -14.38
CA TYR A 363 18.39 -1.31 -14.26
C TYR A 363 17.60 -1.16 -15.55
N ARG A 364 17.16 -2.30 -16.10
CA ARG A 364 16.21 -2.36 -17.22
C ARG A 364 14.92 -3.02 -16.77
N ARG A 365 13.81 -2.42 -17.17
CA ARG A 365 12.47 -2.93 -16.87
C ARG A 365 12.25 -4.25 -17.61
N GLY A 366 12.03 -5.35 -16.88
CA GLY A 366 11.89 -6.70 -17.47
C GLY A 366 10.50 -7.05 -18.02
N HIS A 367 9.49 -6.19 -17.86
CA HIS A 367 8.11 -6.44 -18.32
C HIS A 367 7.66 -5.40 -19.35
N LYS A 368 6.84 -5.84 -20.31
CA LYS A 368 6.20 -4.98 -21.30
C LYS A 368 5.00 -4.27 -20.67
N VAL A 369 4.93 -2.95 -20.84
CA VAL A 369 3.75 -2.15 -20.49
C VAL A 369 2.80 -2.18 -21.67
N MET A 370 1.50 -2.33 -21.41
CA MET A 370 0.48 -2.28 -22.46
C MET A 370 0.42 -0.88 -23.06
N ASP A 371 0.15 -0.82 -24.36
CA ASP A 371 0.01 0.45 -25.05
C ASP A 371 -1.26 1.18 -24.60
N LEU A 372 -1.26 2.51 -24.68
CA LEU A 372 -2.36 3.35 -24.19
C LEU A 372 -3.71 2.98 -24.84
N GLU A 373 -3.69 2.61 -26.13
CA GLU A 373 -4.86 2.14 -26.87
C GLU A 373 -5.47 0.87 -26.25
N GLN A 374 -4.64 -0.12 -25.90
CA GLN A 374 -5.10 -1.36 -25.25
C GLN A 374 -5.72 -1.09 -23.88
N LEU A 375 -5.27 -0.03 -23.21
CA LEU A 375 -5.76 0.44 -21.93
C LEU A 375 -6.99 1.38 -22.05
N GLY A 376 -7.40 1.75 -23.26
CA GLY A 376 -8.54 2.65 -23.50
C GLY A 376 -8.29 4.08 -23.03
N ILE A 377 -7.05 4.54 -23.01
CA ILE A 377 -6.64 5.88 -22.56
C ILE A 377 -5.77 6.55 -23.61
N SER A 378 -5.67 7.89 -23.58
CA SER A 378 -4.82 8.65 -24.50
C SER A 378 -3.76 9.47 -23.76
N LYS A 379 -2.64 9.76 -24.43
CA LYS A 379 -1.59 10.64 -23.91
C LYS A 379 -2.16 12.02 -23.56
N SER A 380 -2.98 12.59 -24.44
CA SER A 380 -3.63 13.89 -24.24
C SER A 380 -4.54 13.90 -23.02
N ARG A 381 -5.27 12.82 -22.77
CA ARG A 381 -6.12 12.68 -21.57
C ARG A 381 -5.26 12.69 -20.29
N ILE A 382 -4.17 11.93 -20.24
CA ILE A 382 -3.27 11.92 -19.08
C ILE A 382 -2.66 13.31 -18.86
N LEU A 383 -2.12 13.94 -19.89
CA LEU A 383 -1.51 15.27 -19.78
C LEU A 383 -2.48 16.31 -19.25
N ARG A 384 -3.73 16.30 -19.73
CA ARG A 384 -4.78 17.21 -19.27
C ARG A 384 -5.22 16.90 -17.84
N ASP A 385 -5.63 15.66 -17.58
CA ASP A 385 -6.24 15.27 -16.30
C ASP A 385 -5.23 15.36 -15.15
N PHE A 386 -3.93 15.16 -15.41
CA PHE A 386 -2.83 15.24 -14.45
C PHE A 386 -1.94 16.49 -14.58
N SER A 387 -2.37 17.52 -15.32
CA SER A 387 -1.66 18.81 -15.50
C SER A 387 -1.08 19.36 -14.20
N PHE A 388 -1.91 19.38 -13.15
CA PHE A 388 -1.56 19.82 -11.80
C PHE A 388 -0.33 19.13 -11.19
N VAL A 389 -0.04 17.88 -11.55
CA VAL A 389 1.14 17.16 -11.05
C VAL A 389 2.41 17.75 -11.67
N TYR A 390 2.36 18.05 -12.96
CA TYR A 390 3.47 18.66 -13.70
C TYR A 390 3.74 20.07 -13.19
N ASP A 391 2.69 20.87 -13.05
CA ASP A 391 2.77 22.27 -12.64
C ASP A 391 3.24 22.41 -11.19
N ARG A 392 2.70 21.60 -10.27
CA ARG A 392 3.00 21.71 -8.83
C ARG A 392 4.35 21.13 -8.45
N TYR A 393 4.74 19.99 -9.02
CA TYR A 393 5.92 19.23 -8.59
C TYR A 393 7.10 19.32 -9.57
N GLY A 394 7.02 20.19 -10.59
CA GLY A 394 8.11 20.43 -11.53
C GLY A 394 8.54 19.17 -12.28
N ILE A 395 7.57 18.32 -12.63
CA ILE A 395 7.82 17.07 -13.37
C ILE A 395 7.77 17.38 -14.86
N LYS A 396 8.76 16.87 -15.61
CA LYS A 396 8.75 16.97 -17.07
C LYS A 396 8.03 15.74 -17.64
N PRO A 397 6.97 15.93 -18.46
CA PRO A 397 6.31 14.81 -19.10
C PRO A 397 7.29 14.06 -20.02
N ALA A 398 7.25 12.72 -19.99
CA ALA A 398 8.02 11.91 -20.92
C ALA A 398 7.61 12.21 -22.37
N ALA A 399 8.61 12.23 -23.25
CA ALA A 399 8.46 12.45 -24.68
C ALA A 399 7.49 11.44 -25.32
#